data_AF-A0A6T7GWK4-F1
#
_entry.id   AF-A0A6T7GWK4-F1
#
_cell.length_a   1.000
_cell.length_b   1.000
_cell.length_c   1.000
_cell.angle_alpha   90.00
_cell.angle_beta   90.00
_cell.angle_gamma   90.00
#
_symmetry.space_group_name_H-M   'P 1'
#
loop_
_entity.id
_entity.type
_entity.pdbx_description
1 polymer ?
#
loop_
_entity_poly.entity_id
_entity_poly.type
_entity_poly.pdbx_seq_one_letter_code
_entity_poly.pdbx_strand_id
1 'polypeptide(L)'
;ALPALPSDNRESEAAAAVSFLAVVVGSLLLRLFDPENGAANGALFTVTLGFVVDNFGSLILTAGKAGVKDGMAGAAAAAAKETAAGAMDAVRGRDDDGPSATQLVAAGLNRLFTRDVTRECQCEAASFTVAYLLGIPVFSLTPNALEAIKLTRDAEVGVTYQTANGVSKLLVWLLAAVAIESNNHRQLIVSDPRQASALLKLLRKSAGEDEAGNTAEDDELRLRLALSQAQDLLQKYPDALEQLSQRMESGAGTVGNCVAILEKPVR
;
A
#
# COMPACT_ATOMS: atom_id res chain seq x y z
N ALA A 1 -4.63 -19.05 18.08
CA ALA A 1 -4.92 -17.62 18.24
C ALA A 1 -5.04 -17.01 16.85
N LEU A 2 -5.98 -16.09 16.61
CA LEU A 2 -6.10 -15.43 15.31
C LEU A 2 -4.87 -14.53 15.06
N PRO A 3 -4.36 -14.44 13.83
CA PRO A 3 -3.25 -13.55 13.51
C PRO A 3 -3.67 -12.09 13.77
N ALA A 4 -2.75 -11.31 14.33
CA ALA A 4 -2.95 -9.87 14.43
C ALA A 4 -2.93 -9.25 13.02
N LEU A 5 -3.77 -8.26 12.77
CA LEU A 5 -3.71 -7.50 11.53
C LEU A 5 -2.40 -6.70 11.51
N PRO A 6 -1.61 -6.77 10.42
CA PRO A 6 -0.41 -5.96 10.30
C PRO A 6 -0.76 -4.48 10.44
N SER A 7 -0.01 -3.76 11.29
CA SER A 7 -0.18 -2.32 11.45
C SER A 7 0.36 -1.60 10.21
N ASP A 8 -0.49 -0.78 9.60
CA ASP A 8 -0.15 -0.10 8.35
C ASP A 8 0.24 1.36 8.57
N ASN A 9 1.55 1.60 8.64
CA ASN A 9 2.15 2.90 8.95
C ASN A 9 2.52 3.71 7.69
N ARG A 10 2.00 3.38 6.48
CA ARG A 10 2.48 3.99 5.22
C ARG A 10 2.43 5.49 5.19
N GLU A 11 1.38 6.10 5.73
CA GLU A 11 1.27 7.57 5.76
C GLU A 11 2.40 8.18 6.57
N SER A 12 2.68 7.63 7.76
CA SER A 12 3.77 8.10 8.60
C SER A 12 5.15 7.81 8.00
N GLU A 13 5.32 6.67 7.34
CA GLU A 13 6.56 6.30 6.65
C GLU A 13 6.82 7.20 5.43
N ALA A 14 5.80 7.46 4.62
CA ALA A 14 5.89 8.33 3.45
C ALA A 14 6.14 9.78 3.87
N ALA A 15 5.44 10.27 4.91
CA ALA A 15 5.70 11.61 5.47
C ALA A 15 7.13 11.73 6.01
N ALA A 16 7.62 10.71 6.70
CA ALA A 16 9.01 10.65 7.18
C ALA A 16 10.02 10.63 6.01
N ALA A 17 9.78 9.85 4.96
CA ALA A 17 10.66 9.80 3.79
C ALA A 17 10.68 11.11 2.99
N VAL A 18 9.52 11.73 2.77
CA VAL A 18 9.40 13.02 2.08
C VAL A 18 10.06 14.14 2.89
N SER A 19 9.83 14.19 4.20
CA SER A 19 10.50 15.16 5.07
C SER A 19 12.02 14.99 5.07
N PHE A 20 12.52 13.74 5.11
CA PHE A 20 13.94 13.46 5.00
C PHE A 20 14.51 13.92 3.66
N LEU A 21 13.87 13.58 2.54
CA LEU A 21 14.28 14.03 1.21
C LEU A 21 14.29 15.56 1.11
N ALA A 22 13.27 16.24 1.66
CA ALA A 22 13.20 17.69 1.68
C ALA A 22 14.38 18.31 2.45
N VAL A 23 14.76 17.75 3.60
CA VAL A 23 15.93 18.21 4.38
C VAL A 23 17.24 17.97 3.64
N VAL A 24 17.40 16.80 3.01
CA VAL A 24 18.61 16.47 2.24
C VAL A 24 18.75 17.39 1.02
N VAL A 25 17.67 17.56 0.24
CA VAL A 25 17.65 18.44 -0.94
C VAL A 25 17.85 19.89 -0.52
N GLY A 26 17.19 20.36 0.55
CA GLY A 26 17.36 21.71 1.09
C GLY A 26 18.80 21.98 1.55
N SER A 27 19.43 21.02 2.23
CA SER A 27 20.83 21.13 2.66
C SER A 27 21.80 21.13 1.48
N LEU A 28 21.51 20.35 0.44
CA LEU A 28 22.29 20.33 -0.79
C LEU A 28 22.19 21.67 -1.54
N LEU A 29 20.97 22.22 -1.65
CA LEU A 29 20.72 23.53 -2.26
C LEU A 29 21.44 24.65 -1.52
N LEU A 30 21.44 24.65 -0.18
CA LEU A 30 22.18 25.63 0.61
C LEU A 30 23.69 25.57 0.35
N ARG A 31 24.25 24.38 0.12
CA ARG A 31 25.66 24.19 -0.27
C ARG A 31 25.97 24.60 -1.71
N LEU A 32 24.97 24.73 -2.59
CA LEU A 32 25.16 25.29 -3.94
C LEU A 32 25.32 26.81 -3.93
N PHE A 33 24.71 27.48 -2.95
CA PHE A 33 24.86 28.93 -2.77
C PHE A 33 26.09 29.30 -1.93
N ASP A 34 26.91 28.31 -1.56
CA ASP A 34 28.18 28.51 -0.88
C ASP A 34 29.27 28.83 -1.93
N PRO A 35 29.76 30.07 -2.01
CA PRO A 35 30.62 30.55 -3.09
C PRO A 35 32.00 29.87 -3.14
N GLU A 36 32.38 29.11 -2.10
CA GLU A 36 33.72 28.50 -2.00
C GLU A 36 33.86 27.11 -2.68
N ASN A 37 32.79 26.44 -3.12
CA ASN A 37 32.85 25.04 -3.62
C ASN A 37 32.15 24.76 -4.99
N GLY A 38 31.96 25.78 -5.83
CA GLY A 38 31.04 25.76 -6.98
C GLY A 38 31.25 24.70 -8.08
N ALA A 39 32.46 24.14 -8.26
CA ALA A 39 32.73 23.22 -9.38
C ALA A 39 32.43 21.73 -9.09
N ALA A 40 32.73 21.25 -7.87
CA ALA A 40 32.47 19.85 -7.48
C ALA A 40 30.99 19.63 -7.13
N ASN A 41 30.31 20.67 -6.67
CA ASN A 41 28.89 20.63 -6.30
C ASN A 41 27.94 20.65 -7.51
N GLY A 42 28.39 21.15 -8.67
CA GLY A 42 27.57 21.27 -9.89
C GLY A 42 27.15 19.94 -10.51
N ALA A 43 28.03 18.94 -10.56
CA ALA A 43 27.72 17.64 -11.15
C ALA A 43 26.75 16.82 -10.29
N LEU A 44 26.99 16.80 -8.97
CA LEU A 44 26.11 16.15 -7.99
C LEU A 44 24.72 16.81 -7.99
N PHE A 45 24.67 18.13 -8.20
CA PHE A 45 23.43 18.89 -8.36
C PHE A 45 22.63 18.46 -9.57
N THR A 46 23.22 18.38 -10.76
CA THR A 46 22.48 17.96 -11.97
C THR A 46 21.91 16.56 -11.87
N VAL A 47 22.65 15.62 -11.26
CA VAL A 47 22.17 14.24 -11.06
C VAL A 47 21.04 14.19 -10.03
N THR A 48 21.19 14.92 -8.92
CA THR A 48 20.18 14.95 -7.84
C THR A 48 18.92 15.70 -8.30
N LEU A 49 19.07 16.82 -9.02
CA LEU A 49 17.97 17.62 -9.53
C LEU A 49 17.21 16.89 -10.64
N GLY A 50 17.91 16.22 -11.57
CA GLY A 50 17.27 15.38 -12.59
C GLY A 50 16.43 14.27 -11.95
N PHE A 51 17.01 13.56 -10.97
CA PHE A 51 16.32 12.49 -10.25
C PHE A 51 15.10 12.98 -9.45
N VAL A 52 15.21 14.15 -8.79
CA VAL A 52 14.12 14.75 -8.01
C VAL A 52 13.03 15.30 -8.92
N VAL A 53 13.38 15.94 -10.05
CA VAL A 53 12.40 16.47 -11.01
C VAL A 53 11.64 15.35 -11.71
N ASP A 54 12.29 14.25 -12.07
CA ASP A 54 11.65 13.11 -12.72
C ASP A 54 10.67 12.36 -11.81
N ASN A 55 10.99 12.24 -10.51
CA ASN A 55 10.16 11.48 -9.56
C ASN A 55 9.16 12.34 -8.76
N PHE A 56 9.45 13.63 -8.57
CA PHE A 56 8.65 14.53 -7.73
C PHE A 56 8.18 15.81 -8.46
N GLY A 57 8.34 15.89 -9.78
CA GLY A 57 8.00 17.06 -10.58
C GLY A 57 6.56 17.56 -10.37
N SER A 58 5.59 16.66 -10.18
CA SER A 58 4.19 17.03 -9.91
C SER A 58 3.99 17.65 -8.53
N LEU A 59 4.68 17.14 -7.50
CA LEU A 59 4.65 17.66 -6.13
C LEU A 59 5.34 19.03 -6.05
N ILE A 60 6.50 19.18 -6.73
CA ILE A 60 7.26 20.43 -6.81
C ILE A 60 6.50 21.49 -7.61
N LEU A 61 5.82 21.13 -8.69
CA LEU A 61 4.97 22.06 -9.46
C LEU A 61 3.76 22.53 -8.64
N THR A 62 3.21 21.67 -7.80
CA THR A 62 2.06 22.01 -6.94
C THR A 62 2.50 22.92 -5.78
N ALA A 63 3.64 22.63 -5.14
CA ALA A 63 4.25 23.51 -4.13
C ALA A 63 4.77 24.82 -4.73
N GLY A 64 5.31 24.77 -5.95
CA GLY A 64 5.81 25.93 -6.69
C GLY A 64 4.72 26.93 -7.05
N LYS A 65 3.51 26.47 -7.40
CA LYS A 65 2.35 27.36 -7.63
C LYS A 65 1.90 28.10 -6.37
N ALA A 66 2.11 27.53 -5.18
CA ALA A 66 1.86 28.22 -3.92
C ALA A 66 2.98 29.21 -3.54
N GLY A 67 4.24 28.92 -3.91
CA GLY A 67 5.42 29.70 -3.54
C GLY A 67 5.75 30.92 -4.41
N VAL A 68 5.10 31.13 -5.56
CA VAL A 68 5.34 32.30 -6.44
C VAL A 68 4.95 33.63 -5.77
N LYS A 69 4.16 33.61 -4.68
CA LYS A 69 3.67 34.83 -4.03
C LYS A 69 4.64 35.46 -3.01
N ASP A 70 5.55 34.69 -2.40
CA ASP A 70 6.37 35.15 -1.26
C ASP A 70 7.90 34.96 -1.42
N GLY A 71 8.38 34.67 -2.64
CA GLY A 71 9.80 34.47 -2.92
C GLY A 71 10.29 33.06 -2.56
N MET A 72 11.09 32.48 -3.47
CA MET A 72 11.50 31.06 -3.43
C MET A 72 12.21 30.64 -2.13
N ALA A 73 12.95 31.53 -1.48
CA ALA A 73 13.67 31.23 -0.23
C ALA A 73 12.73 31.13 0.98
N GLY A 74 11.67 31.95 1.02
CA GLY A 74 10.68 31.95 2.11
C GLY A 74 9.71 30.77 2.01
N ALA A 75 9.28 30.43 0.80
CA ALA A 75 8.37 29.31 0.55
C ALA A 75 9.04 27.94 0.80
N ALA A 76 10.30 27.77 0.39
CA ALA A 76 11.05 26.54 0.68
C ALA A 76 11.35 26.39 2.18
N ALA A 77 11.66 27.48 2.89
CA ALA A 77 11.88 27.47 4.33
C ALA A 77 10.58 27.23 5.12
N ALA A 78 9.45 27.79 4.68
CA ALA A 78 8.14 27.57 5.30
C ALA A 78 7.65 26.14 5.07
N ALA A 79 7.74 25.61 3.84
CA ALA A 79 7.42 24.23 3.53
C ALA A 79 8.35 23.26 4.27
N ALA A 80 9.66 23.51 4.31
CA ALA A 80 10.59 22.70 5.09
C ALA A 80 10.30 22.77 6.59
N LYS A 81 9.89 23.93 7.13
CA LYS A 81 9.55 24.10 8.55
C LYS A 81 8.23 23.43 8.93
N GLU A 82 7.22 23.48 8.06
CA GLU A 82 5.92 22.81 8.27
C GLU A 82 6.05 21.29 8.10
N THR A 83 6.83 20.83 7.11
CA THR A 83 7.13 19.41 6.90
C THR A 83 8.04 18.86 8.01
N ALA A 84 9.01 19.65 8.52
CA ALA A 84 9.85 19.29 9.65
C ALA A 84 9.09 19.35 10.98
N ALA A 85 8.10 20.23 11.14
CA ALA A 85 7.22 20.26 12.30
C ALA A 85 6.32 19.02 12.32
N GLY A 86 5.69 18.65 11.20
CA GLY A 86 4.91 17.41 11.07
C GLY A 86 5.77 16.15 11.27
N ALA A 87 7.02 16.16 10.80
CA ALA A 87 7.97 15.07 11.03
C ALA A 87 8.44 15.01 12.49
N MET A 88 8.70 16.15 13.14
CA MET A 88 9.04 16.18 14.57
C MET A 88 7.86 15.80 15.46
N ASP A 89 6.62 16.12 15.08
CA ASP A 89 5.42 15.74 15.84
C ASP A 89 5.15 14.24 15.72
N ALA A 90 5.35 13.67 14.52
CA ALA A 90 5.36 12.21 14.29
C ALA A 90 6.49 11.47 15.03
N VAL A 91 7.58 12.17 15.38
CA VAL A 91 8.72 11.64 16.15
C VAL A 91 8.57 11.88 17.66
N ARG A 92 7.92 12.97 18.09
CA ARG A 92 7.75 13.33 19.52
C ARG A 92 6.52 12.70 20.18
N GLY A 93 5.51 12.33 19.41
CA GLY A 93 4.25 11.80 19.96
C GLY A 93 4.20 10.30 20.24
N ARG A 94 5.32 9.58 20.39
CA ARG A 94 5.31 8.10 20.38
C ARG A 94 5.95 7.46 21.62
N ASP A 95 5.14 6.68 22.34
CA ASP A 95 5.51 5.81 23.46
C ASP A 95 6.52 4.72 23.04
N ASP A 96 7.31 4.22 24.00
CA ASP A 96 8.56 3.45 23.89
C ASP A 96 8.54 2.11 23.09
N ASP A 97 7.41 1.71 22.49
CA ASP A 97 7.25 0.42 21.78
C ASP A 97 7.18 0.54 20.22
N GLY A 98 7.38 1.74 19.66
CA GLY A 98 7.26 2.01 18.22
C GLY A 98 8.55 1.85 17.39
N PRO A 99 8.46 1.63 16.05
CA PRO A 99 9.63 1.63 15.17
C PRO A 99 10.32 3.00 15.18
N SER A 100 11.66 3.00 15.19
CA SER A 100 12.44 4.24 15.31
C SER A 100 12.25 5.16 14.08
N ALA A 101 12.45 6.47 14.25
CA ALA A 101 12.33 7.44 13.17
C ALA A 101 13.17 7.05 11.92
N THR A 102 14.37 6.52 12.14
CA THR A 102 15.24 6.02 11.08
C THR A 102 14.65 4.81 10.34
N GLN A 103 13.96 3.91 11.05
CA GLN A 103 13.27 2.77 10.44
C GLN A 103 12.07 3.22 9.60
N LEU A 104 11.32 4.23 10.05
CA LEU A 104 10.20 4.80 9.29
C LEU A 104 10.67 5.48 8.00
N VAL A 105 11.74 6.28 8.08
CA VAL A 105 12.35 6.91 6.90
C VAL A 105 12.88 5.84 5.95
N ALA A 106 13.62 4.85 6.45
CA ALA A 106 14.17 3.78 5.61
C ALA A 106 13.08 2.95 4.93
N ALA A 107 12.00 2.61 5.65
CA ALA A 107 10.86 1.89 5.09
C ALA A 107 10.12 2.74 4.04
N GLY A 108 9.89 4.03 4.31
CA GLY A 108 9.26 4.95 3.35
C GLY A 108 10.10 5.15 2.09
N LEU A 109 11.42 5.32 2.21
CA LEU A 109 12.33 5.39 1.06
C LEU A 109 12.33 4.07 0.28
N ASN A 110 12.39 2.94 0.97
CA ASN A 110 12.35 1.62 0.33
C ASN A 110 11.06 1.42 -0.46
N ARG A 111 9.91 1.88 0.04
CA ARG A 111 8.64 1.84 -0.71
C ARG A 111 8.61 2.79 -1.91
N LEU A 112 9.23 3.96 -1.79
CA LEU A 112 9.25 4.96 -2.87
C LEU A 112 10.19 4.57 -4.02
N PHE A 113 11.29 3.88 -3.71
CA PHE A 113 12.36 3.64 -4.68
C PHE A 113 12.54 2.17 -5.09
N THR A 114 12.09 1.21 -4.26
CA THR A 114 12.29 -0.21 -4.55
C THR A 114 11.00 -0.81 -5.08
N ARG A 115 10.90 -0.85 -6.41
CA ARG A 115 9.85 -1.62 -7.08
C ARG A 115 10.30 -3.07 -7.17
N ASP A 116 9.71 -3.91 -6.32
CA ASP A 116 9.98 -5.35 -6.31
C ASP A 116 8.90 -6.07 -7.13
N VAL A 117 9.21 -6.30 -8.41
CA VAL A 117 8.27 -6.93 -9.37
C VAL A 117 7.90 -8.34 -8.92
N THR A 118 8.86 -9.11 -8.39
CA THR A 118 8.62 -10.47 -7.88
C THR A 118 7.54 -10.45 -6.81
N ARG A 119 7.65 -9.50 -5.89
CA ARG A 119 6.74 -9.34 -4.77
C ARG A 119 5.37 -8.82 -5.21
N GLU A 120 5.32 -7.89 -6.18
CA GLU A 120 4.08 -7.47 -6.83
C GLU A 120 3.37 -8.69 -7.44
N CYS A 121 4.08 -9.48 -8.27
CA CYS A 121 3.52 -10.67 -8.91
C CYS A 121 3.07 -11.75 -7.92
N GLN A 122 3.73 -11.91 -6.77
CA GLN A 122 3.27 -12.80 -5.70
C GLN A 122 1.94 -12.34 -5.08
N CYS A 123 1.81 -11.03 -4.83
CA CYS A 123 0.57 -10.45 -4.29
C CYS A 123 -0.59 -10.57 -5.28
N GLU A 124 -0.32 -10.33 -6.56
CA GLU A 124 -1.29 -10.48 -7.66
C GLU A 124 -1.70 -11.95 -7.89
N ALA A 125 -0.74 -12.88 -7.81
CA ALA A 125 -1.02 -14.31 -7.89
C ALA A 125 -1.91 -14.77 -6.73
N ALA A 126 -1.66 -14.27 -5.52
CA ALA A 126 -2.45 -14.59 -4.34
C ALA A 126 -3.90 -14.07 -4.44
N SER A 127 -4.09 -12.81 -4.82
CA SER A 127 -5.42 -12.23 -5.01
C SER A 127 -6.20 -12.96 -6.11
N PHE A 128 -5.55 -13.28 -7.23
CA PHE A 128 -6.15 -14.05 -8.33
C PHE A 128 -6.57 -15.45 -7.90
N THR A 129 -5.68 -16.17 -7.19
CA THR A 129 -5.94 -17.53 -6.70
C THR A 129 -7.13 -17.56 -5.76
N VAL A 130 -7.16 -16.63 -4.79
CA VAL A 130 -8.27 -16.55 -3.83
C VAL A 130 -9.57 -16.15 -4.51
N ALA A 131 -9.55 -15.21 -5.45
CA ALA A 131 -10.74 -14.85 -6.23
C ALA A 131 -11.34 -16.05 -6.96
N TYR A 132 -10.48 -16.81 -7.65
CA TYR A 132 -10.87 -18.00 -8.39
C TYR A 132 -11.47 -19.07 -7.48
N LEU A 133 -10.79 -19.40 -6.38
CA LEU A 133 -11.24 -20.43 -5.43
C LEU A 133 -12.56 -20.07 -4.72
N LEU A 134 -12.78 -18.78 -4.44
CA LEU A 134 -14.02 -18.31 -3.79
C LEU A 134 -15.19 -18.14 -4.76
N GLY A 135 -14.93 -18.22 -6.07
CA GLY A 135 -15.90 -18.02 -7.14
C GLY A 135 -16.30 -16.56 -7.34
N ILE A 136 -15.37 -15.63 -7.08
CA ILE A 136 -15.60 -14.19 -7.27
C ILE A 136 -15.49 -13.88 -8.77
N PRO A 137 -16.49 -13.25 -9.41
CA PRO A 137 -16.51 -13.04 -10.86
C PRO A 137 -15.53 -11.96 -11.34
N VAL A 138 -14.77 -11.34 -10.42
CA VAL A 138 -13.78 -10.30 -10.71
C VAL A 138 -12.40 -10.83 -10.38
N PHE A 139 -11.53 -10.83 -11.39
CA PHE A 139 -10.13 -11.25 -11.29
C PHE A 139 -9.19 -10.04 -11.29
N SER A 140 -9.48 -9.02 -10.46
CA SER A 140 -8.53 -7.91 -10.35
C SER A 140 -7.28 -8.39 -9.60
N LEU A 141 -6.13 -8.14 -10.23
CA LEU A 141 -4.82 -8.47 -9.67
C LEU A 141 -4.54 -7.66 -8.41
N THR A 142 -5.08 -6.44 -8.35
CA THR A 142 -5.00 -5.54 -7.20
C THR A 142 -6.39 -5.27 -6.63
N PRO A 143 -6.86 -6.09 -5.67
CA PRO A 143 -8.22 -5.99 -5.15
C PRO A 143 -8.43 -4.66 -4.40
N ASN A 144 -9.58 -4.02 -4.61
CA ASN A 144 -9.92 -2.71 -4.05
C ASN A 144 -11.31 -2.73 -3.40
N ALA A 145 -11.47 -2.01 -2.28
CA ALA A 145 -12.75 -1.83 -1.60
C ALA A 145 -13.87 -1.32 -2.54
N LEU A 146 -13.55 -0.42 -3.47
CA LEU A 146 -14.54 0.12 -4.41
C LEU A 146 -15.04 -0.93 -5.39
N GLU A 147 -14.19 -1.85 -5.84
CA GLU A 147 -14.60 -2.96 -6.71
C GLU A 147 -15.48 -3.95 -5.96
N ALA A 148 -15.11 -4.27 -4.71
CA ALA A 148 -15.92 -5.10 -3.84
C ALA A 148 -17.33 -4.50 -3.63
N ILE A 149 -17.45 -3.17 -3.48
CA ILE A 149 -18.75 -2.50 -3.37
C ILE A 149 -19.54 -2.51 -4.68
N LYS A 150 -18.86 -2.41 -5.82
CA LYS A 150 -19.54 -2.58 -7.11
C LYS A 150 -20.16 -3.97 -7.21
N LEU A 151 -19.44 -5.00 -6.77
CA LEU A 151 -19.97 -6.37 -6.73
C LEU A 151 -21.17 -6.52 -5.82
N THR A 152 -21.20 -5.86 -4.66
CA THR A 152 -22.36 -5.92 -3.76
C THR A 152 -23.57 -5.16 -4.31
N ARG A 153 -23.37 -4.20 -5.21
CA ARG A 153 -24.43 -3.38 -5.82
C ARG A 153 -24.88 -3.86 -7.20
N ASP A 154 -24.16 -4.80 -7.77
CA ASP A 154 -24.49 -5.36 -9.08
C ASP A 154 -25.85 -6.07 -9.03
N ALA A 155 -26.70 -5.87 -10.05
CA ALA A 155 -28.04 -6.43 -10.08
C ALA A 155 -28.06 -7.96 -10.24
N GLU A 156 -27.05 -8.53 -10.92
CA GLU A 156 -27.01 -9.96 -11.22
C GLU A 156 -26.36 -10.75 -10.09
N VAL A 157 -25.26 -10.23 -9.53
CA VAL A 157 -24.45 -10.95 -8.54
C VAL A 157 -24.54 -10.38 -7.11
N GLY A 158 -25.06 -9.16 -6.95
CA GLY A 158 -25.06 -8.44 -5.67
C GLY A 158 -25.81 -9.13 -4.56
N VAL A 159 -26.89 -9.86 -4.86
CA VAL A 159 -27.66 -10.63 -3.86
C VAL A 159 -26.78 -11.64 -3.13
N THR A 160 -25.82 -12.26 -3.83
CA THR A 160 -24.88 -13.22 -3.23
C THR A 160 -23.89 -12.52 -2.30
N TYR A 161 -23.38 -11.37 -2.72
CA TYR A 161 -22.33 -10.63 -2.03
C TYR A 161 -22.82 -9.70 -0.90
N GLN A 162 -24.11 -9.41 -0.85
CA GLN A 162 -24.75 -8.70 0.28
C GLN A 162 -24.94 -9.59 1.51
N THR A 163 -24.90 -10.92 1.35
CA THR A 163 -24.99 -11.84 2.49
C THR A 163 -23.73 -11.77 3.36
N ALA A 164 -23.85 -12.13 4.64
CA ALA A 164 -22.70 -12.19 5.56
C ALA A 164 -21.56 -13.07 5.00
N ASN A 165 -21.91 -14.22 4.41
CA ASN A 165 -20.92 -15.11 3.78
C ASN A 165 -20.28 -14.48 2.53
N GLY A 166 -21.07 -13.78 1.72
CA GLY A 166 -20.58 -13.02 0.57
C GLY A 166 -19.58 -11.93 0.97
N VAL A 167 -19.90 -11.15 2.00
CA VAL A 167 -18.98 -10.15 2.57
C VAL A 167 -17.72 -10.81 3.09
N SER A 168 -17.81 -11.93 3.83
CA SER A 168 -16.63 -12.67 4.28
C SER A 168 -15.73 -13.10 3.13
N LYS A 169 -16.28 -13.61 2.01
CA LYS A 169 -15.50 -13.94 0.82
C LYS A 169 -14.78 -12.73 0.24
N LEU A 170 -15.44 -11.58 0.15
CA LEU A 170 -14.82 -10.34 -0.32
C LEU A 170 -13.70 -9.86 0.61
N LEU A 171 -13.84 -10.01 1.92
CA LEU A 171 -12.78 -9.68 2.89
C LEU A 171 -11.58 -10.61 2.74
N VAL A 172 -11.81 -11.92 2.59
CA VAL A 172 -10.74 -12.90 2.35
C VAL A 172 -9.98 -12.57 1.07
N TRP A 173 -10.70 -12.17 0.02
CA TRP A 173 -10.10 -11.74 -1.24
C TRP A 173 -9.28 -10.45 -1.10
N LEU A 174 -9.81 -9.42 -0.45
CA LEU A 174 -9.09 -8.16 -0.21
C LEU A 174 -7.82 -8.35 0.64
N LEU A 175 -7.82 -9.33 1.54
CA LEU A 175 -6.69 -9.65 2.41
C LEU A 175 -5.74 -10.71 1.83
N ALA A 176 -6.02 -11.26 0.65
CA ALA A 176 -5.19 -12.31 0.04
C ALA A 176 -3.73 -11.85 -0.19
N ALA A 177 -3.55 -10.66 -0.75
CA ALA A 177 -2.23 -10.06 -0.96
C ALA A 177 -1.51 -9.80 0.38
N VAL A 178 -2.25 -9.38 1.41
CA VAL A 178 -1.70 -9.15 2.76
C VAL A 178 -1.25 -10.46 3.40
N ALA A 179 -2.05 -11.51 3.24
CA ALA A 179 -1.74 -12.84 3.75
C ALA A 179 -0.42 -13.38 3.18
N ILE A 180 -0.22 -13.33 1.86
CA ILE A 180 1.02 -13.83 1.24
C ILE A 180 2.21 -12.95 1.60
N GLU A 181 2.04 -11.62 1.57
CA GLU A 181 3.13 -10.69 1.78
C GLU A 181 3.62 -10.70 3.23
N SER A 182 2.72 -10.79 4.20
CA SER A 182 3.07 -10.91 5.62
C SER A 182 3.72 -12.24 5.99
N ASN A 183 3.43 -13.32 5.26
CA ASN A 183 4.06 -14.61 5.47
C ASN A 183 5.49 -14.64 4.91
N ASN A 184 5.71 -14.00 3.75
CA ASN A 184 7.00 -14.06 3.05
C ASN A 184 7.94 -12.92 3.44
N HIS A 185 7.40 -11.77 3.87
CA HIS A 185 8.17 -10.56 4.12
C HIS A 185 7.86 -9.96 5.50
N ARG A 186 8.88 -9.32 6.10
CA ARG A 186 8.76 -8.69 7.44
C ARG A 186 7.92 -7.42 7.46
N GLN A 187 7.81 -6.75 6.33
CA GLN A 187 7.08 -5.49 6.18
C GLN A 187 6.10 -5.66 5.04
N LEU A 188 5.00 -4.92 5.01
CA LEU A 188 4.12 -4.81 3.84
C LEU A 188 4.58 -3.65 2.96
N ILE A 189 4.68 -3.82 1.65
CA ILE A 189 5.11 -2.77 0.71
C ILE A 189 4.05 -2.62 -0.37
N VAL A 190 3.57 -3.73 -0.91
CA VAL A 190 2.62 -3.79 -2.01
C VAL A 190 1.19 -3.80 -1.47
N SER A 191 0.85 -4.77 -0.61
CA SER A 191 -0.53 -5.03 -0.21
C SER A 191 -1.07 -4.04 0.80
N ASP A 192 -2.32 -3.59 0.66
CA ASP A 192 -2.94 -2.61 1.57
C ASP A 192 -4.04 -3.26 2.43
N PRO A 193 -3.82 -3.45 3.75
CA PRO A 193 -4.83 -4.04 4.64
C PRO A 193 -6.04 -3.11 4.88
N ARG A 194 -5.90 -1.80 4.60
CA ARG A 194 -6.96 -0.82 4.85
C ARG A 194 -8.16 -1.04 3.93
N GLN A 195 -7.95 -1.61 2.74
CA GLN A 195 -9.00 -1.87 1.76
C GLN A 195 -10.14 -2.71 2.35
N ALA A 196 -9.83 -3.74 3.12
CA ALA A 196 -10.82 -4.59 3.76
C ALA A 196 -11.63 -3.82 4.84
N SER A 197 -10.96 -2.98 5.64
CA SER A 197 -11.65 -2.13 6.62
C SER A 197 -12.49 -1.03 5.96
N ALA A 198 -12.03 -0.48 4.84
CA ALA A 198 -12.76 0.51 4.05
C ALA A 198 -14.06 -0.07 3.48
N LEU A 199 -14.04 -1.32 3.03
CA LEU A 199 -15.24 -2.04 2.60
C LEU A 199 -16.29 -2.09 3.73
N LEU A 200 -15.90 -2.53 4.93
CA LEU A 200 -16.83 -2.61 6.08
C LEU A 200 -17.43 -1.25 6.45
N LYS A 201 -16.60 -0.20 6.49
CA LYS A 201 -17.07 1.18 6.73
C LYS A 201 -18.08 1.64 5.69
N LEU A 202 -17.83 1.34 4.42
CA LEU A 202 -18.71 1.73 3.32
C LEU A 202 -20.02 0.93 3.32
N LEU A 203 -20.00 -0.36 3.68
CA LEU A 203 -21.19 -1.18 3.85
C LEU A 203 -22.05 -0.67 5.01
N ARG A 204 -21.45 -0.32 6.16
CA ARG A 204 -22.16 0.29 7.29
C ARG A 204 -22.82 1.61 6.89
N LYS A 205 -22.08 2.48 6.19
CA LYS A 205 -22.62 3.74 5.70
C LYS A 205 -23.83 3.54 4.77
N SER A 206 -23.87 2.45 4.00
CA SER A 206 -25.02 2.13 3.16
C SER A 206 -26.19 1.46 3.89
N ALA A 207 -25.94 0.73 4.98
CA ALA A 207 -26.97 0.04 5.76
C ALA A 207 -27.73 0.96 6.72
N GLY A 208 -27.18 2.15 7.01
CA GLY A 208 -27.70 3.07 8.03
C GLY A 208 -27.05 2.81 9.39
N GLU A 209 -26.93 3.84 10.23
CA GLU A 209 -26.24 3.78 11.53
C GLU A 209 -27.00 2.96 12.60
N ASP A 210 -28.24 2.56 12.32
CA ASP A 210 -29.18 1.98 13.30
C ASP A 210 -29.10 0.45 13.46
N GLU A 211 -28.26 -0.27 12.70
CA GLU A 211 -28.00 -1.69 12.98
C GLU A 211 -27.05 -1.85 14.19
N ALA A 212 -27.66 -1.86 15.37
CA ALA A 212 -27.09 -1.90 16.72
C ALA A 212 -26.24 -3.15 17.10
N GLY A 213 -25.47 -3.73 16.16
CA GLY A 213 -24.69 -4.95 16.39
C GLY A 213 -23.42 -5.12 15.57
N ASN A 214 -22.98 -4.09 14.82
CA ASN A 214 -21.67 -4.09 14.15
C ASN A 214 -20.75 -3.09 14.85
N THR A 215 -20.13 -3.51 15.95
CA THR A 215 -19.13 -2.68 16.64
C THR A 215 -17.81 -2.67 15.87
N ALA A 216 -16.93 -1.70 16.14
CA ALA A 216 -15.58 -1.69 15.57
C ALA A 216 -14.76 -2.93 15.98
N GLU A 217 -15.04 -3.51 17.14
CA GLU A 217 -14.41 -4.73 17.63
C GLU A 217 -14.85 -5.95 16.80
N ASP A 218 -16.13 -6.03 16.43
CA ASP A 218 -16.65 -7.09 15.56
C ASP A 218 -16.01 -7.04 14.15
N ASP A 219 -15.83 -5.83 13.62
CA ASP A 219 -15.13 -5.63 12.34
C ASP A 219 -13.69 -6.15 12.41
N GLU A 220 -12.97 -5.83 13.49
CA GLU A 220 -11.61 -6.29 13.67
C GLU A 220 -11.53 -7.82 13.75
N LEU A 221 -12.45 -8.45 14.50
CA LEU A 221 -12.55 -9.91 14.57
C LEU A 221 -12.81 -10.52 13.19
N ARG A 222 -13.73 -9.95 12.41
CA ARG A 222 -14.03 -10.40 11.03
C ARG A 222 -12.81 -10.28 10.12
N LEU A 223 -12.06 -9.19 10.22
CA LEU A 223 -10.84 -8.96 9.45
C LEU A 223 -9.74 -9.96 9.82
N ARG A 224 -9.52 -10.22 11.12
CA ARG A 224 -8.55 -11.23 11.57
C ARG A 224 -8.93 -12.65 11.14
N LEU A 225 -10.22 -12.98 11.19
CA LEU A 225 -10.74 -14.25 10.69
C LEU A 225 -10.53 -14.39 9.18
N ALA A 226 -10.86 -13.34 8.42
CA ALA A 226 -10.66 -13.33 6.97
C ALA A 226 -9.18 -13.44 6.58
N LEU A 227 -8.28 -12.79 7.33
CA LEU A 227 -6.84 -12.94 7.13
C LEU A 227 -6.36 -14.38 7.36
N SER A 228 -6.79 -15.00 8.47
CA SER A 228 -6.48 -16.40 8.77
C SER A 228 -6.98 -17.33 7.66
N GLN A 229 -8.21 -17.12 7.18
CA GLN A 229 -8.79 -17.91 6.09
C GLN A 229 -8.03 -17.72 4.77
N ALA A 230 -7.59 -16.50 4.46
CA ALA A 230 -6.76 -16.23 3.29
C ALA A 230 -5.42 -16.96 3.38
N GLN A 231 -4.76 -16.93 4.55
CA GLN A 231 -3.52 -17.67 4.80
C GLN A 231 -3.72 -19.19 4.61
N ASP A 232 -4.77 -19.75 5.21
CA ASP A 232 -5.08 -21.18 5.11
C ASP A 232 -5.38 -21.62 3.67
N LEU A 233 -6.05 -20.77 2.89
CA LEU A 233 -6.31 -21.04 1.48
C LEU A 233 -5.01 -21.02 0.67
N LEU A 234 -4.19 -19.99 0.82
CA LEU A 234 -2.94 -19.85 0.06
C LEU A 234 -1.94 -20.97 0.40
N GLN A 235 -1.88 -21.39 1.67
CA GLN A 235 -1.02 -22.50 2.11
C GLN A 235 -1.39 -23.86 1.48
N LYS A 236 -2.63 -24.04 1.02
CA LYS A 236 -3.04 -25.28 0.34
C LYS A 236 -2.57 -25.36 -1.11
N TYR A 237 -2.13 -24.25 -1.70
CA TYR A 237 -1.75 -24.16 -3.11
C TYR A 237 -0.38 -23.49 -3.34
N PRO A 238 0.70 -23.92 -2.63
CA PRO A 238 2.01 -23.25 -2.73
C PRO A 238 2.59 -23.35 -4.16
N ASP A 239 2.56 -24.54 -4.76
CA ASP A 239 3.11 -24.78 -6.10
C ASP A 239 2.38 -24.00 -7.19
N ALA A 240 1.07 -23.85 -7.04
CA ALA A 240 0.25 -23.09 -7.99
C ALA A 240 0.54 -21.60 -7.88
N LEU A 241 0.69 -21.07 -6.65
CA LEU A 241 1.07 -19.67 -6.41
C LEU A 241 2.46 -19.35 -6.96
N GLU A 242 3.42 -20.26 -6.79
CA GLU A 242 4.77 -20.08 -7.34
C GLU A 242 4.72 -20.05 -8.88
N GLN A 243 4.06 -21.03 -9.50
CA GLN A 243 3.91 -21.05 -10.97
C GLN A 243 3.17 -19.83 -11.52
N LEU A 244 2.11 -19.38 -10.82
CA LEU A 244 1.37 -18.19 -11.19
C LEU A 244 2.23 -16.93 -11.10
N SER A 245 2.95 -16.75 -9.99
CA SER A 245 3.79 -15.56 -9.78
C SER A 245 4.91 -15.49 -10.82
N GLN A 246 5.60 -16.60 -11.09
CA GLN A 246 6.60 -16.69 -12.18
C GLN A 246 6.00 -16.37 -13.56
N ARG A 247 4.75 -16.81 -13.80
CA ARG A 247 4.09 -16.57 -15.09
C ARG A 247 3.67 -15.10 -15.23
N MET A 248 3.19 -14.48 -14.17
CA MET A 248 2.86 -13.05 -14.14
C MET A 248 4.13 -12.20 -14.32
N GLU A 249 5.23 -12.56 -13.65
CA GLU A 249 6.53 -11.90 -13.78
C GLU A 249 7.07 -11.95 -15.22
N SER A 250 6.87 -13.09 -15.91
CA SER A 250 7.29 -13.23 -17.31
C SER A 250 6.57 -12.30 -18.30
N GLY A 251 5.45 -11.67 -17.89
CA GLY A 251 4.62 -10.79 -18.74
C GLY A 251 3.90 -11.47 -19.91
N ALA A 252 4.18 -12.75 -20.17
CA ALA A 252 3.60 -13.52 -21.28
C ALA A 252 2.39 -14.37 -20.86
N GLY A 253 1.94 -14.25 -19.60
CA GLY A 253 0.81 -15.00 -19.06
C GLY A 253 -0.53 -14.38 -19.45
N THR A 254 -1.43 -15.18 -20.03
CA THR A 254 -2.84 -14.82 -20.19
C THR A 254 -3.64 -15.33 -19.00
N VAL A 255 -4.81 -14.74 -18.74
CA VAL A 255 -5.74 -15.22 -17.69
C VAL A 255 -6.06 -16.72 -17.86
N GLY A 256 -6.22 -17.19 -19.09
CA GLY A 256 -6.45 -18.61 -19.36
C GLY A 256 -5.31 -19.52 -18.92
N ASN A 257 -4.05 -19.08 -19.04
CA ASN A 257 -2.90 -19.83 -18.51
C ASN A 257 -2.93 -19.89 -16.98
N CYS A 258 -3.34 -18.80 -16.32
CA CYS A 258 -3.46 -18.76 -14.88
C CYS A 258 -4.52 -19.73 -14.36
N VAL A 259 -5.70 -19.75 -15.00
CA VAL A 259 -6.77 -20.71 -14.68
C VAL A 259 -6.30 -22.15 -14.91
N ALA A 260 -5.63 -22.41 -16.03
CA ALA A 260 -5.10 -23.75 -16.33
C ALA A 260 -4.05 -24.23 -15.31
N ILE A 261 -3.35 -23.33 -14.62
CA ILE A 261 -2.44 -23.69 -13.51
C ILE A 261 -3.25 -24.10 -12.28
N LEU A 262 -4.31 -23.36 -11.94
CA LEU A 262 -5.17 -23.63 -10.78
C LEU A 262 -6.03 -24.89 -10.92
N GLU A 263 -6.43 -25.24 -12.14
CA GLU A 263 -7.23 -26.44 -12.43
C GLU A 263 -6.40 -27.73 -12.46
N LYS A 264 -5.05 -27.63 -12.45
CA LYS A 264 -4.24 -28.83 -12.33
C LYS A 264 -4.54 -29.51 -11.00
N PRO A 265 -4.74 -30.84 -10.98
CA PRO A 265 -4.97 -31.55 -9.74
C PRO A 265 -3.79 -31.31 -8.79
N VAL A 266 -4.11 -30.82 -7.59
CA VAL A 266 -3.15 -30.70 -6.48
C VAL A 266 -2.61 -32.11 -6.24
N ARG A 267 -1.31 -32.30 -6.46
CA ARG A 267 -0.64 -33.60 -6.30
C ARG A 267 -0.37 -33.90 -4.83
#